data_AF-A0A0F9CAX7-F1
#
_entry.id   AF-A0A0F9CAX7-F1
#
_cell.length_a   1.000
_cell.length_b   1.000
_cell.length_c   1.000
_cell.angle_alpha   90.00
_cell.angle_beta   90.00
_cell.angle_gamma   90.00
#
_symmetry.space_group_name_H-M   'P 1'
#
loop_
_entity.id
_entity.type
_entity.pdbx_description
1 polymer ?
#
loop_
_entity_poly.entity_id
_entity_poly.type
_entity_poly.pdbx_seq_one_letter_code
_entity_poly.pdbx_strand_id
1 'polypeptide(L)' 'KTSIGLNISQLYELAEEISSDVGIHSPDFTVIHSDNFYIISVKVLNRIIILLTEDQVSFTKIFEIINNSVITN' A
#
# COMPACT_ATOMS: atom_id res chain seq x y z
N LYS A 1 9.04 0.89 15.98
CA LYS A 1 8.59 1.33 14.64
C LYS A 1 8.90 0.30 13.55
N THR A 2 10.07 -0.36 13.55
CA THR A 2 10.44 -1.41 12.57
C THR A 2 9.46 -2.59 12.47
N SER A 3 8.88 -3.00 13.61
CA SER A 3 7.90 -4.10 13.64
C SER A 3 6.59 -3.79 12.90
N ILE A 4 6.15 -2.53 12.86
CA ILE A 4 4.89 -2.18 12.18
C ILE A 4 5.07 -2.26 10.67
N GLY A 5 6.19 -1.76 10.14
CA GLY A 5 6.50 -1.86 8.71
C GLY A 5 6.52 -3.31 8.23
N LEU A 6 7.17 -4.20 9.00
CA LEU A 6 7.21 -5.63 8.68
C LEU A 6 5.82 -6.27 8.66
N ASN A 7 5.00 -6.02 9.70
CA ASN A 7 3.67 -6.60 9.80
C ASN A 7 2.75 -6.14 8.66
N ILE A 8 2.84 -4.86 8.27
CA ILE A 8 2.05 -4.32 7.15
C ILE A 8 2.54 -4.88 5.81
N SER A 9 3.85 -5.07 5.62
CA SER A 9 4.38 -5.75 4.42
C SER A 9 3.86 -7.18 4.32
N GLN A 10 3.87 -7.93 5.42
CA GLN A 10 3.33 -9.31 5.46
C GLN A 10 1.83 -9.34 5.15
N LEU A 11 1.07 -8.36 5.64
CA LEU A 11 -0.35 -8.24 5.32
C LEU A 11 -0.57 -7.98 3.81
N TYR A 12 0.27 -7.16 3.20
CA TYR A 12 0.19 -6.92 1.75
C TYR A 12 0.51 -8.20 0.96
N GLU A 13 1.56 -8.93 1.33
CA GLU A 13 1.90 -10.22 0.70
C GLU A 13 0.77 -11.24 0.84
N LEU A 14 0.12 -11.30 2.01
CA LEU A 14 -1.06 -12.13 2.21
C LEU A 14 -2.23 -11.70 1.30
N ALA A 15 -2.41 -10.41 1.07
CA ALA A 15 -3.41 -9.93 0.12
C ALA A 15 -3.07 -10.34 -1.33
N GLU A 16 -1.79 -10.40 -1.71
CA GLU A 16 -1.38 -10.95 -3.01
C GLU A 16 -1.72 -12.44 -3.13
N GLU A 17 -1.47 -13.22 -2.07
CA GLU A 17 -1.79 -14.65 -2.00
C GLU A 17 -3.30 -14.89 -2.12
N ILE A 18 -4.11 -14.19 -1.33
CA ILE A 18 -5.57 -14.30 -1.38
C ILE A 18 -6.11 -13.92 -2.77
N SER A 19 -5.61 -12.83 -3.37
CA SER A 19 -6.00 -12.44 -4.73
C SER A 19 -5.71 -13.54 -5.74
N SER A 20 -4.53 -14.17 -5.65
CA SER A 20 -4.16 -15.30 -6.49
C SER A 20 -5.11 -16.48 -6.29
N ASP A 21 -5.43 -16.82 -5.04
CA ASP A 21 -6.31 -17.94 -4.69
C ASP A 21 -7.74 -17.78 -5.20
N VAL A 22 -8.25 -16.55 -5.21
CA VAL A 22 -9.59 -16.24 -5.76
C VAL A 22 -9.58 -15.98 -7.27
N GLY A 23 -8.42 -16.08 -7.92
CA GLY A 23 -8.28 -15.95 -9.37
C GLY A 23 -8.36 -14.52 -9.90
N ILE A 24 -8.00 -13.52 -9.11
CA ILE A 24 -7.92 -12.12 -9.52
C ILE A 24 -6.48 -11.61 -9.54
N HIS A 25 -6.26 -10.46 -10.19
CA HIS A 25 -4.95 -9.82 -10.20
C HIS A 25 -4.53 -9.41 -8.78
N SER A 26 -3.21 -9.42 -8.55
CA SER A 26 -2.61 -8.90 -7.32
C SER A 26 -3.09 -7.47 -7.06
N PRO A 27 -3.33 -7.10 -5.79
CA PRO A 27 -3.85 -5.77 -5.46
C PRO A 27 -2.83 -4.68 -5.81
N ASP A 28 -3.26 -3.63 -6.51
CA ASP A 28 -2.40 -2.46 -6.76
C ASP A 28 -1.98 -1.77 -5.45
N PHE A 29 -2.87 -1.78 -4.45
CA PHE A 29 -2.64 -1.25 -3.12
C PHE A 29 -3.60 -1.89 -2.09
N THR A 30 -3.30 -1.72 -0.80
CA THR A 30 -4.27 -1.97 0.28
C THR A 30 -4.43 -0.74 1.15
N VAL A 31 -5.58 -0.61 1.79
CA VAL A 31 -5.92 0.47 2.72
C VAL A 31 -6.48 -0.13 4.00
N ILE A 32 -5.90 0.26 5.13
CA ILE A 32 -6.51 0.09 6.45
C ILE A 32 -6.98 1.46 6.91
N HIS A 33 -8.27 1.59 7.18
CA HIS A 33 -8.86 2.79 7.76
C HIS A 33 -9.12 2.56 9.24
N SER A 34 -8.63 3.46 10.10
CA SER A 34 -8.82 3.41 11.55
C SER A 34 -9.04 4.82 12.08
N ASP A 35 -10.27 5.09 12.52
CA ASP A 35 -10.72 6.40 12.99
C ASP A 35 -10.31 7.52 12.01
N ASN A 36 -9.32 8.32 12.39
CA ASN A 36 -8.85 9.46 11.60
C ASN A 36 -7.55 9.17 10.84
N PHE A 37 -7.21 7.90 10.60
CA PHE A 37 -5.96 7.52 9.93
C PHE A 37 -6.16 6.47 8.83
N TYR A 38 -5.37 6.62 7.77
CA TYR A 38 -5.13 5.59 6.77
C TYR A 38 -3.72 5.03 6.89
N ILE A 39 -3.63 3.70 6.81
CA ILE A 39 -2.39 2.98 6.44
C ILE A 39 -2.58 2.49 5.02
N ILE A 40 -1.75 2.98 4.10
CA ILE A 40 -1.79 2.62 2.69
C ILE A 40 -0.52 1.86 2.36
N SER A 41 -0.64 0.69 1.74
CA SER A 41 0.50 -0.09 1.26
C SER A 41 0.40 -0.25 -0.26
N VAL A 42 1.46 0.08 -0.99
CA VAL A 42 1.53 0.01 -2.45
C VAL A 42 2.80 -0.73 -2.86
N LYS A 43 2.71 -1.70 -3.77
CA LYS A 43 3.90 -2.31 -4.36
C LYS A 43 4.32 -1.56 -5.61
N VAL A 44 5.54 -1.04 -5.57
CA VAL A 44 6.17 -0.34 -6.69
C VAL A 44 7.45 -1.08 -7.04
N LEU A 45 7.48 -1.71 -8.21
CA LEU A 45 8.53 -2.64 -8.62
C LEU A 45 8.71 -3.74 -7.56
N ASN A 46 9.89 -3.85 -6.94
CA ASN A 46 10.19 -4.84 -5.90
C ASN A 46 10.18 -4.24 -4.48
N ARG A 47 9.45 -3.14 -4.26
CA ARG A 47 9.39 -2.46 -2.96
C ARG A 47 7.94 -2.23 -2.54
N ILE A 48 7.65 -2.49 -1.28
CA ILE A 48 6.38 -2.12 -0.66
C ILE A 48 6.57 -0.76 0.02
N ILE A 49 5.82 0.23 -0.42
CA ILE A 49 5.76 1.56 0.19
C ILE A 49 4.60 1.56 1.17
N ILE A 50 4.86 1.97 2.41
CA ILE A 50 3.84 2.06 3.47
C ILE A 50 3.72 3.53 3.87
N LEU A 51 2.52 4.08 3.72
CA LEU A 51 2.17 5.44 4.08
C LEU A 51 1.21 5.42 5.26
N LEU A 52 1.50 6.23 6.28
CA LEU A 52 0.59 6.54 7.39
C LEU A 52 0.17 8.00 7.25
N THR A 53 -1.12 8.25 7.15
CA THR A 53 -1.66 9.61 6.95
C THR A 53 -3.01 9.78 7.64
N GLU A 54 -3.46 11.02 7.79
CA GLU A 54 -4.78 11.33 8.34
C GLU A 54 -5.88 11.05 7.30
N ASP A 55 -7.12 10.83 7.76
CA ASP A 55 -8.26 10.38 6.95
C ASP A 55 -8.81 11.42 5.96
N GLN A 56 -8.24 12.63 5.92
CA GLN A 56 -8.67 13.74 5.06
C GLN A 56 -7.85 13.89 3.77
N VAL A 57 -7.05 12.88 3.41
CA VAL A 57 -6.21 12.93 2.20
C VAL A 57 -6.89 12.25 1.01
N SER A 58 -6.84 12.90 -0.15
CA SER A 58 -7.31 12.33 -1.41
C SER A 58 -6.36 11.23 -1.90
N PHE A 59 -6.85 10.00 -2.01
CA PHE A 59 -6.07 8.86 -2.55
C PHE A 59 -5.49 9.14 -3.94
N THR A 60 -6.24 9.80 -4.82
CA THR A 60 -5.76 10.16 -6.16
C THR A 60 -4.47 10.99 -6.09
N LYS A 61 -4.40 11.97 -5.18
CA LYS A 61 -3.20 12.78 -4.98
C LYS A 61 -2.03 11.96 -4.43
N ILE A 62 -2.31 10.99 -3.55
CA ILE A 62 -1.28 10.10 -3.01
C ILE A 62 -0.64 9.28 -4.14
N PHE A 63 -1.47 8.66 -4.98
CA PHE A 63 -0.96 7.87 -6.11
C PHE A 63 -0.23 8.74 -7.14
N GLU A 64 -0.71 9.95 -7.41
CA GLU A 64 -0.01 10.91 -8.27
C GLU A 64 1.39 11.24 -7.73
N ILE A 65 1.52 11.51 -6.43
CA ILE A 65 2.82 11.77 -5.78
C ILE A 65 3.73 10.54 -5.87
N ILE A 66 3.21 9.35 -5.56
CA ILE A 66 3.99 8.10 -5.64
C ILE A 66 4.51 7.90 -7.06
N ASN A 67 3.64 7.97 -8.06
CA ASN A 67 3.98 7.75 -9.46
C ASN A 67 5.02 8.77 -9.97
N ASN A 68 4.87 10.03 -9.61
CA ASN A 68 5.83 11.09 -9.97
C ASN A 68 7.18 10.96 -9.23
N SER A 69 7.22 10.22 -8.12
CA SER A 69 8.44 9.97 -7.35
C SER A 69 9.25 8.77 -7.88
N VAL A 70 8.65 7.94 -8.74
CA VAL A 70 9.34 6.82 -9.39
C VAL A 70 10.18 7.36 -10.55
N ILE A 71 11.46 7.58 -10.31
CA ILE A 71 12.42 7.88 -11.37
C ILE A 71 12.75 6.58 -12.09
N THR A 72 12.12 6.33 -13.23
CA THR A 72 12.58 5.31 -14.19
C THR A 72 13.82 5.86 -14.90
N ASN A 73 15.00 5.34 -14.53
CA ASN A 73 16.23 5.51 -15.31
C ASN A 73 16.23 4.59 -16.52
#